data_AF-A0AAD8TS80-F1
#
_entry.id   AF-A0AAD8TS80-F1
#
_cell.length_a   1.000
_cell.length_b   1.000
_cell.length_c   1.000
_cell.angle_alpha   90.00
_cell.angle_beta   90.00
_cell.angle_gamma   90.00
#
_symmetry.space_group_name_H-M   'P 1'
#
loop_
_entity.id
_entity.type
_entity.pdbx_description
1 polymer ?
#
loop_
_entity_poly.entity_id
_entity_poly.type
_entity_poly.pdbx_seq_one_letter_code
_entity_poly.pdbx_strand_id
1 'polypeptide(L)'
;MSTAAALDKGPMARRFLNIVTKKFGGGSGSGSGSMYSVRRIDPNEHLFYPSAAEAQAAAARPVPWLERIQVLPSPKVKLQAYRSDDMRLDFLPFYGCSDGGESRILCTDPAGSTVICNAGDGSIEPVTRLTEPKGSSPVYFSVSLGKKAYDIDCKRADALYVLDRLPASYSPCNFEALIYKAKCWQWHQLPPPPYVNDPDHDFGAIQSYALLDGGTTVCISSAPVGTYCFDTATREWTKAGRWTMPFDGRAELVPELDNLWFGLTVHRLRALSLGRKAPRLLHEWQDLDPPDGWVQTKGSLVYLGDGRFCITRIFDIQDTRVVVVGGVEVMHGGPCELRMIKHKSFISDEIQCVL
;
A
#
# COMPACT_ATOMS: atom_id res chain seq x y z
N MET A 1 4.23 -45.56 -7.15
CA MET A 1 3.56 -44.33 -7.64
C MET A 1 3.89 -43.23 -6.66
N SER A 2 4.91 -42.44 -6.98
CA SER A 2 5.43 -41.37 -6.12
C SER A 2 4.56 -40.12 -6.30
N THR A 3 3.86 -39.73 -5.23
CA THR A 3 3.16 -38.46 -5.11
C THR A 3 4.19 -37.34 -5.01
N ALA A 4 4.38 -36.59 -6.10
CA ALA A 4 5.13 -35.36 -6.10
C ALA A 4 4.41 -34.35 -5.20
N ALA A 5 5.02 -34.04 -4.06
CA ALA A 5 4.63 -32.91 -3.22
C ALA A 5 4.75 -31.62 -4.07
N ALA A 6 3.65 -30.88 -4.17
CA ALA A 6 3.65 -29.56 -4.78
C ALA A 6 4.62 -28.67 -4.00
N LEU A 7 5.71 -28.25 -4.63
CA LEU A 7 6.55 -27.17 -4.13
C LEU A 7 5.65 -25.94 -3.96
N ASP A 8 5.54 -25.49 -2.71
CA ASP A 8 5.04 -24.19 -2.35
C ASP A 8 5.90 -23.15 -3.10
N LYS A 9 5.31 -22.49 -4.10
CA LYS A 9 5.98 -21.43 -4.84
C LYS A 9 6.04 -20.24 -3.90
N GLY A 10 7.24 -19.86 -3.46
CA GLY A 10 7.47 -18.60 -2.74
C GLY A 10 6.84 -17.40 -3.49
N PRO A 11 6.62 -16.27 -2.80
CA PRO A 11 5.95 -15.11 -3.40
C PRO A 11 6.64 -14.72 -4.71
N MET A 12 5.89 -14.71 -5.81
CA MET A 12 6.42 -14.35 -7.12
C MET A 12 6.93 -12.91 -7.09
N ALA A 13 8.16 -12.70 -7.58
CA ALA A 13 8.75 -11.37 -7.69
C ALA A 13 7.85 -10.47 -8.55
N ARG A 14 7.58 -9.27 -8.03
CA ARG A 14 6.72 -8.28 -8.67
C ARG A 14 7.37 -7.82 -9.96
N ARG A 15 6.67 -7.94 -11.09
CA ARG A 15 7.24 -7.56 -12.38
C ARG A 15 7.02 -6.09 -12.70
N PHE A 16 5.94 -5.50 -12.22
CA PHE A 16 5.57 -4.13 -12.58
C PHE A 16 5.12 -3.30 -11.37
N LEU A 17 5.42 -2.01 -11.44
CA LEU A 17 4.86 -0.98 -10.55
C LEU A 17 3.84 -0.14 -11.31
N ASN A 18 2.72 0.16 -10.68
CA ASN A 18 1.73 1.08 -11.22
C ASN A 18 1.96 2.46 -10.61
N ILE A 19 2.14 3.45 -11.47
CA ILE A 19 2.30 4.85 -11.07
C ILE A 19 1.03 5.58 -11.45
N VAL A 20 0.43 6.24 -10.47
CA VAL A 20 -0.70 7.13 -10.70
C VAL A 20 -0.18 8.56 -10.69
N THR A 21 -0.44 9.29 -11.76
CA THR A 21 -0.08 10.71 -11.85
C THR A 21 -1.32 11.58 -11.95
N LYS A 22 -1.28 12.75 -11.31
CA LYS A 22 -2.36 13.73 -11.30
C LYS A 22 -1.93 14.94 -12.13
N LYS A 23 -2.74 15.29 -13.13
CA LYS A 23 -2.62 16.56 -13.86
C LYS A 23 -3.77 17.46 -13.45
N PHE A 24 -3.43 18.61 -12.85
CA PHE A 24 -4.38 19.69 -12.63
C PHE A 24 -4.71 20.31 -13.99
N GLY A 25 -5.99 20.47 -14.31
CA GLY A 25 -6.33 21.13 -15.57
C GLY A 25 -6.06 22.63 -15.48
N GLY A 26 -5.28 23.17 -16.42
CA GLY A 26 -4.80 24.55 -16.42
C GLY A 26 -5.76 25.56 -17.05
N GLY A 27 -7.00 25.66 -16.56
CA GLY A 27 -7.97 26.64 -17.05
C GLY A 27 -8.51 27.52 -15.93
N SER A 28 -8.50 28.84 -16.11
CA SER A 28 -9.12 29.86 -15.25
C SER A 28 -10.66 29.84 -15.25
N GLY A 29 -11.26 28.69 -15.52
CA GLY A 29 -12.70 28.47 -15.55
C GLY A 29 -13.10 27.44 -14.48
N SER A 30 -14.23 27.68 -13.83
CA SER A 30 -14.84 26.94 -12.72
C SER A 30 -15.22 25.45 -13.01
N GLY A 31 -14.50 24.73 -13.87
CA GLY A 31 -14.85 23.36 -14.28
C GLY A 31 -13.69 22.47 -14.70
N SER A 32 -12.45 22.86 -14.42
CA SER A 32 -11.24 22.14 -14.81
C SER A 32 -10.96 20.97 -13.87
N GLY A 33 -11.50 19.78 -14.17
CA GLY A 33 -11.36 18.61 -13.32
C GLY A 33 -9.95 18.03 -13.25
N SER A 34 -9.57 17.48 -12.09
CA SER A 34 -8.32 16.73 -11.93
C SER A 34 -8.35 15.45 -12.75
N MET A 35 -7.37 15.28 -13.64
CA MET A 35 -7.21 14.08 -14.47
C MET A 35 -6.13 13.18 -13.87
N TYR A 36 -6.48 11.94 -13.61
CA TYR A 36 -5.56 10.92 -13.12
C TYR A 36 -5.19 9.97 -14.26
N SER A 37 -3.92 9.60 -14.32
CA SER A 37 -3.38 8.71 -15.34
C SER A 37 -2.64 7.57 -14.68
N VAL A 38 -3.04 6.33 -14.99
CA VAL A 38 -2.38 5.12 -14.51
C VAL A 38 -1.37 4.66 -15.54
N ARG A 39 -0.12 4.55 -15.11
CA ARG A 39 1.07 4.17 -15.90
C ARG A 39 1.70 2.93 -15.28
N ARG A 40 2.44 2.17 -16.09
CA ARG A 40 3.15 0.97 -15.63
C ARG A 40 4.63 1.13 -15.94
N ILE A 41 5.48 0.87 -14.95
CA ILE A 41 6.94 0.89 -15.10
C ILE A 41 7.54 -0.46 -14.72
N ASP A 42 8.66 -0.81 -15.35
CA ASP A 42 9.51 -1.90 -14.88
C ASP A 42 10.44 -1.36 -13.78
N PRO A 43 10.35 -1.85 -12.53
CA PRO A 43 11.23 -1.40 -11.47
C PRO A 43 12.71 -1.65 -11.78
N ASN A 44 13.06 -2.72 -12.51
CA ASN A 44 14.47 -3.05 -12.78
C ASN A 44 15.14 -2.01 -13.68
N GLU A 45 14.40 -1.42 -14.62
CA GLU A 45 14.93 -0.40 -15.52
C GLU A 45 15.12 0.95 -14.80
N HIS A 46 14.16 1.32 -13.96
CA HIS A 46 14.06 2.66 -13.39
C HIS A 46 14.63 2.81 -11.97
N LEU A 47 14.57 1.76 -11.16
CA LEU A 47 14.90 1.83 -9.72
C LEU A 47 16.14 1.03 -9.35
N PHE A 48 16.51 -0.01 -10.11
CA PHE A 48 17.62 -0.88 -9.75
C PHE A 48 18.81 -0.75 -10.70
N TYR A 49 19.99 -1.00 -10.13
CA TYR A 49 21.21 -1.24 -10.90
C TYR A 49 21.31 -2.74 -11.18
N PRO A 50 22.03 -3.16 -12.24
CA PRO A 50 22.26 -4.58 -12.55
C PRO A 50 22.86 -5.38 -11.39
N SER A 51 23.63 -4.74 -10.51
CA SER A 51 24.24 -5.40 -9.35
C SER A 51 24.31 -4.50 -8.11
N ALA A 52 24.33 -5.14 -6.94
CA ALA A 52 24.55 -4.49 -5.65
C ALA A 52 25.91 -3.74 -5.58
N ALA A 53 26.95 -4.29 -6.21
CA ALA A 53 28.27 -3.66 -6.27
C ALA A 53 28.25 -2.35 -7.08
N GLU A 54 27.54 -2.34 -8.22
CA GLU A 54 27.34 -1.11 -9.00
C GLU A 54 26.53 -0.06 -8.25
N ALA A 55 25.49 -0.48 -7.52
CA ALA A 55 24.71 0.42 -6.68
C ALA A 55 25.56 1.08 -5.59
N GLN A 56 26.42 0.30 -4.92
CA GLN A 56 27.35 0.80 -3.92
C GLN A 56 28.41 1.74 -4.52
N ALA A 57 28.97 1.39 -5.67
CA ALA A 57 29.91 2.25 -6.38
C ALA A 57 29.26 3.58 -6.83
N ALA A 58 27.99 3.54 -7.25
CA ALA A 58 27.23 4.74 -7.60
C ALA A 58 26.93 5.60 -6.36
N ALA A 59 26.57 4.99 -5.23
CA ALA A 59 26.33 5.69 -3.96
C ALA A 59 27.59 6.36 -3.40
N ALA A 60 28.78 5.83 -3.70
CA ALA A 60 30.06 6.44 -3.31
C ALA A 60 30.41 7.69 -4.14
N ARG A 61 29.71 7.96 -5.24
CA ARG A 61 29.91 9.17 -6.06
C ARG A 61 29.03 10.29 -5.52
N PRO A 62 29.54 11.52 -5.39
CA PRO A 62 28.68 12.68 -5.12
C PRO A 62 27.82 12.95 -6.36
N VAL A 63 26.56 12.54 -6.31
CA VAL A 63 25.56 12.82 -7.35
C VAL A 63 24.80 14.09 -6.96
N PRO A 64 24.43 14.98 -7.89
CA PRO A 64 23.47 16.05 -7.62
C PRO A 64 22.21 15.45 -6.99
N TRP A 65 21.64 16.14 -6.00
CA TRP A 65 20.51 15.66 -5.23
C TRP A 65 19.30 15.38 -6.15
N LEU A 66 19.07 14.10 -6.44
CA LEU A 66 18.01 13.47 -7.26
C LEU A 66 17.83 13.95 -8.71
N GLU A 67 17.96 13.02 -9.65
CA GLU A 67 17.58 13.24 -11.04
C GLU A 67 16.05 13.26 -11.19
N ARG A 68 15.53 14.26 -11.91
CA ARG A 68 14.13 14.28 -12.34
C ARG A 68 13.91 13.18 -13.37
N ILE A 69 12.84 12.40 -13.19
CA ILE A 69 12.45 11.43 -14.21
C ILE A 69 12.09 12.17 -15.51
N GLN A 70 12.81 11.88 -16.59
CA GLN A 70 12.66 12.65 -17.83
C GLN A 70 11.43 12.24 -18.65
N VAL A 71 11.07 10.95 -18.65
CA VAL A 71 9.93 10.44 -19.41
C VAL A 71 9.26 9.31 -18.64
N LEU A 72 8.01 9.49 -18.25
CA LEU A 72 7.15 8.41 -17.77
C LEU A 72 6.47 7.72 -18.96
N PRO A 73 6.24 6.38 -18.92
CA PRO A 73 5.55 5.68 -19.98
C PRO A 73 4.14 6.22 -20.26
N SER A 74 3.67 6.00 -21.49
CA SER A 74 2.32 6.40 -21.92
C SER A 74 1.24 5.83 -20.98
N PRO A 75 0.25 6.65 -20.58
CA PRO A 75 -0.80 6.20 -19.67
C PRO A 75 -1.68 5.14 -20.33
N LYS A 76 -1.98 4.08 -19.57
CA LYS A 76 -2.85 2.98 -20.00
C LYS A 76 -4.31 3.30 -19.74
N VAL A 77 -4.60 3.94 -18.61
CA VAL A 77 -5.94 4.34 -18.20
C VAL A 77 -5.91 5.81 -17.80
N LYS A 78 -6.93 6.56 -18.20
CA LYS A 78 -7.17 7.93 -17.73
C LYS A 78 -8.52 7.97 -17.03
N LEU A 79 -8.51 8.48 -15.80
CA LEU A 79 -9.69 8.59 -14.96
C LEU A 79 -9.87 10.05 -14.60
N GLN A 80 -11.10 10.54 -14.75
CA GLN A 80 -11.47 11.87 -14.31
C GLN A 80 -12.32 11.73 -13.04
N ALA A 81 -11.96 12.48 -12.00
CA ALA A 81 -12.78 12.53 -10.81
C ALA A 81 -14.17 13.09 -11.13
N TYR A 82 -15.19 12.57 -10.45
CA TYR A 82 -16.54 13.13 -10.49
C TYR A 82 -16.49 14.61 -10.06
N ARG A 83 -17.34 15.46 -10.66
CA ARG A 83 -17.41 16.88 -10.32
C ARG A 83 -18.07 17.06 -8.95
N SER A 84 -17.24 17.03 -7.91
CA SER A 84 -17.56 17.40 -6.53
C SER A 84 -16.60 18.50 -6.07
N ASP A 85 -16.90 19.14 -4.94
CA ASP A 85 -15.99 20.10 -4.27
C ASP A 85 -14.64 19.45 -3.92
N ASP A 86 -14.61 18.12 -3.75
CA ASP A 86 -13.39 17.32 -3.66
C ASP A 86 -13.19 16.46 -4.94
N MET A 87 -12.15 16.78 -5.70
CA MET A 87 -11.79 16.09 -6.95
C MET A 87 -10.71 15.01 -6.76
N ARG A 88 -10.62 14.45 -5.54
CA ARG A 88 -9.70 13.37 -5.21
C ARG A 88 -10.15 12.04 -5.83
N LEU A 89 -9.18 11.18 -6.15
CA LEU A 89 -9.40 9.76 -6.31
C LEU A 89 -8.42 9.01 -5.41
N ASP A 90 -8.92 8.02 -4.69
CA ASP A 90 -8.09 7.07 -3.96
C ASP A 90 -7.89 5.81 -4.81
N PHE A 91 -6.68 5.27 -4.78
CA PHE A 91 -6.26 4.13 -5.58
C PHE A 91 -5.79 3.03 -4.64
N LEU A 92 -6.57 1.95 -4.56
CA LEU A 92 -6.37 0.84 -3.64
C LEU A 92 -5.97 -0.38 -4.47
N PRO A 93 -4.70 -0.82 -4.40
CA PRO A 93 -4.31 -2.00 -5.11
C PRO A 93 -5.11 -3.22 -4.69
N PHE A 94 -5.59 -3.94 -5.69
CA PHE A 94 -6.44 -5.10 -5.51
C PHE A 94 -5.76 -6.34 -6.10
N TYR A 95 -4.73 -6.81 -5.41
CA TYR A 95 -3.92 -7.93 -5.87
C TYR A 95 -4.62 -9.25 -5.53
N GLY A 96 -5.02 -10.02 -6.55
CA GLY A 96 -5.36 -11.42 -6.35
C GLY A 96 -4.08 -12.27 -6.22
N CYS A 97 -4.06 -13.25 -5.31
CA CYS A 97 -2.92 -14.18 -5.21
C CYS A 97 -2.83 -15.16 -6.40
N SER A 98 -3.88 -15.23 -7.24
CA SER A 98 -3.97 -16.16 -8.37
C SER A 98 -3.85 -15.39 -9.69
N ASP A 99 -2.65 -15.41 -10.28
CA ASP A 99 -2.27 -14.86 -11.60
C ASP A 99 -2.37 -13.33 -11.81
N GLY A 100 -1.21 -12.66 -11.88
CA GLY A 100 -1.10 -11.31 -12.46
C GLY A 100 -1.75 -10.18 -11.68
N GLY A 101 -2.01 -10.42 -10.38
CA GLY A 101 -2.75 -9.54 -9.48
C GLY A 101 -2.26 -8.10 -9.43
N GLU A 102 -0.97 -7.86 -9.70
CA GLU A 102 -0.30 -6.54 -9.75
C GLU A 102 -0.99 -5.48 -10.62
N SER A 103 -1.97 -5.87 -11.45
CA SER A 103 -2.58 -4.98 -12.41
C SER A 103 -3.90 -4.35 -11.97
N ARG A 104 -4.61 -4.94 -11.01
CA ARG A 104 -5.93 -4.44 -10.62
C ARG A 104 -5.82 -3.40 -9.52
N ILE A 105 -6.51 -2.29 -9.70
CA ILE A 105 -6.57 -1.17 -8.75
C ILE A 105 -8.03 -0.76 -8.62
N LEU A 106 -8.55 -0.80 -7.40
CA LEU A 106 -9.84 -0.19 -7.11
C LEU A 106 -9.65 1.33 -6.99
N CYS A 107 -10.39 2.07 -7.79
CA CYS A 107 -10.42 3.53 -7.74
C CYS A 107 -11.72 3.95 -7.08
N THR A 108 -11.63 4.82 -6.07
CA THR A 108 -12.79 5.32 -5.33
C THR A 108 -12.80 6.84 -5.31
N ASP A 109 -13.97 7.44 -5.54
CA ASP A 109 -14.16 8.89 -5.40
C ASP A 109 -14.72 9.26 -4.00
N PRO A 110 -14.71 10.56 -3.62
CA PRO A 110 -15.26 11.02 -2.34
C PRO A 110 -16.79 10.83 -2.23
N ALA A 111 -17.49 10.57 -3.33
CA ALA A 111 -18.91 10.24 -3.34
C ALA A 111 -19.18 8.73 -3.16
N GLY A 112 -18.14 7.92 -2.97
CA GLY A 112 -18.21 6.48 -2.78
C GLY A 112 -18.35 5.67 -4.07
N SER A 113 -18.32 6.31 -5.24
CA SER A 113 -18.36 5.61 -6.53
C SER A 113 -17.06 4.84 -6.72
N THR A 114 -17.17 3.57 -7.15
CA THR A 114 -16.00 2.69 -7.27
C THR A 114 -15.92 2.03 -8.63
N VAL A 115 -14.69 1.91 -9.14
CA VAL A 115 -14.38 1.19 -10.39
C VAL A 115 -13.09 0.41 -10.21
N ILE A 116 -13.03 -0.82 -10.73
CA ILE A 116 -11.76 -1.56 -10.81
C ILE A 116 -11.13 -1.24 -12.15
N CYS A 117 -9.93 -0.68 -12.13
CA CYS A 117 -9.13 -0.52 -13.35
C CYS A 117 -8.03 -1.59 -13.38
N ASN A 118 -7.80 -2.16 -14.56
CA ASN A 118 -6.70 -3.06 -14.82
C ASN A 118 -5.63 -2.32 -15.62
N ALA A 119 -4.50 -2.02 -14.99
CA ALA A 119 -3.39 -1.29 -15.59
C ALA A 119 -2.64 -2.09 -16.67
N GLY A 120 -2.84 -3.41 -16.74
CA GLY A 120 -2.19 -4.29 -17.72
C GLY A 120 -2.82 -4.21 -19.11
N ASP A 121 -4.14 -4.32 -19.17
CA ASP A 121 -4.91 -4.31 -20.43
C ASP A 121 -5.70 -3.01 -20.64
N GLY A 122 -5.77 -2.14 -19.62
CA GLY A 122 -6.54 -0.90 -19.66
C GLY A 122 -8.05 -1.08 -19.48
N SER A 123 -8.51 -2.27 -19.09
CA SER A 123 -9.93 -2.54 -18.85
C SER A 123 -10.45 -1.87 -17.58
N ILE A 124 -11.74 -1.54 -17.59
CA ILE A 124 -12.46 -0.94 -16.46
C ILE A 124 -13.69 -1.80 -16.19
N GLU A 125 -13.81 -2.29 -14.96
CA GLU A 125 -14.95 -3.03 -14.47
C GLU A 125 -15.71 -2.13 -13.47
N PRO A 126 -16.99 -1.80 -13.72
CA PRO A 126 -17.78 -1.04 -12.77
C PRO A 126 -18.06 -1.91 -11.53
N VAL A 127 -18.00 -1.28 -10.36
CA VAL A 127 -18.29 -1.91 -9.09
C VAL A 127 -19.43 -1.17 -8.40
N THR A 128 -20.16 -1.87 -7.53
CA THR A 128 -21.20 -1.25 -6.71
C THR A 128 -20.63 -0.09 -5.90
N ARG A 129 -21.46 0.92 -5.62
CA ARG A 129 -21.04 2.06 -4.79
C ARG A 129 -20.77 1.58 -3.36
N LEU A 130 -19.77 2.16 -2.71
CA LEU A 130 -19.56 2.00 -1.27
C LEU A 130 -20.83 2.42 -0.51
N THR A 131 -21.09 1.77 0.62
CA THR A 131 -22.22 2.15 1.47
C THR A 131 -22.00 3.55 2.03
N GLU A 132 -20.77 3.84 2.47
CA GLU A 132 -20.33 5.18 2.88
C GLU A 132 -18.92 5.48 2.34
N PRO A 133 -18.63 6.74 1.93
CA PRO A 133 -17.28 7.13 1.51
C PRO A 133 -16.26 7.06 2.65
N LYS A 134 -15.09 6.48 2.38
CA LYS A 134 -14.06 6.18 3.41
C LYS A 134 -13.13 7.33 3.78
N GLY A 135 -13.42 8.53 3.27
CA GLY A 135 -12.57 9.70 3.41
C GLY A 135 -11.17 9.51 2.82
N SER A 136 -10.21 10.27 3.37
CA SER A 136 -8.86 10.34 2.82
C SER A 136 -7.95 9.19 3.25
N SER A 137 -7.30 8.55 2.26
CA SER A 137 -6.24 7.56 2.46
C SER A 137 -6.69 6.38 3.34
N PRO A 138 -7.75 5.66 2.94
CA PRO A 138 -8.29 4.55 3.73
C PRO A 138 -7.25 3.44 3.92
N VAL A 139 -7.45 2.65 4.96
CA VAL A 139 -6.70 1.40 5.19
C VAL A 139 -7.31 0.34 4.30
N TYR A 140 -6.46 -0.46 3.62
CA TYR A 140 -6.96 -1.49 2.72
C TYR A 140 -6.06 -2.72 2.70
N PHE A 141 -6.67 -3.88 2.43
CA PHE A 141 -5.98 -5.16 2.30
C PHE A 141 -6.63 -6.04 1.25
N SER A 142 -5.81 -6.57 0.35
CA SER A 142 -6.22 -7.67 -0.53
C SER A 142 -5.96 -8.99 0.18
N VAL A 143 -6.99 -9.81 0.32
CA VAL A 143 -6.92 -11.11 0.98
C VAL A 143 -7.50 -12.16 0.05
N SER A 144 -6.79 -13.27 -0.12
CA SER A 144 -7.36 -14.42 -0.81
C SER A 144 -8.14 -15.27 0.19
N LEU A 145 -9.45 -15.38 -0.07
CA LEU A 145 -10.36 -16.15 0.75
C LEU A 145 -10.12 -17.65 0.51
N GLY A 146 -9.90 -18.41 1.58
CA GLY A 146 -9.86 -19.87 1.48
C GLY A 146 -11.24 -20.42 1.04
N LYS A 147 -11.24 -21.53 0.29
CA LYS A 147 -12.46 -22.23 -0.21
C LYS A 147 -13.50 -22.57 0.87
N LYS A 148 -13.15 -22.49 2.16
CA LYS A 148 -14.02 -22.84 3.30
C LYS A 148 -14.80 -21.66 3.89
N ALA A 149 -14.40 -20.41 3.65
CA ALA A 149 -14.99 -19.26 4.32
C ALA A 149 -16.34 -18.83 3.72
N TYR A 150 -16.62 -19.26 2.49
CA TYR A 150 -17.85 -18.94 1.79
C TYR A 150 -18.22 -20.12 0.89
N ASP A 151 -19.52 -20.39 0.76
CA ASP A 151 -20.10 -21.30 -0.25
C ASP A 151 -19.96 -20.66 -1.66
N ILE A 152 -18.72 -20.34 -2.03
CA ILE A 152 -18.33 -19.60 -3.23
C ILE A 152 -17.71 -20.62 -4.19
N ASP A 153 -18.50 -21.03 -5.17
CA ASP A 153 -18.08 -21.79 -6.34
C ASP A 153 -17.36 -20.90 -7.36
N CYS A 154 -16.44 -20.02 -6.91
CA CYS A 154 -15.75 -19.08 -7.80
C CYS A 154 -14.24 -19.27 -7.77
N LYS A 155 -13.67 -19.38 -8.98
CA LYS A 155 -12.25 -19.26 -9.31
C LYS A 155 -11.62 -17.88 -8.96
N ARG A 156 -12.35 -17.01 -8.24
CA ARG A 156 -11.99 -15.63 -7.85
C ARG A 156 -12.18 -15.46 -6.34
N ALA A 157 -11.40 -16.21 -5.56
CA ALA A 157 -11.46 -16.15 -4.12
C ALA A 157 -10.59 -15.00 -3.58
N ASP A 158 -10.81 -13.78 -4.08
CA ASP A 158 -10.10 -12.58 -3.63
C ASP A 158 -11.10 -11.57 -3.08
N ALA A 159 -10.78 -10.97 -1.94
CA ALA A 159 -11.56 -9.92 -1.30
C ALA A 159 -10.68 -8.70 -1.01
N LEU A 160 -11.27 -7.51 -1.11
CA LEU A 160 -10.62 -6.27 -0.73
C LEU A 160 -11.30 -5.70 0.51
N TYR A 161 -10.61 -5.70 1.62
CA TYR A 161 -11.06 -5.09 2.87
C TYR A 161 -10.67 -3.61 2.85
N VAL A 162 -11.60 -2.71 3.16
CA VAL A 162 -11.39 -1.25 3.18
C VAL A 162 -11.98 -0.68 4.47
N LEU A 163 -11.14 0.01 5.23
CA LEU A 163 -11.43 0.59 6.53
C LEU A 163 -11.10 2.08 6.54
N ASP A 164 -11.96 2.87 7.17
CA ASP A 164 -11.70 4.30 7.39
C ASP A 164 -10.41 4.51 8.16
N ARG A 165 -9.61 5.48 7.69
CA ARG A 165 -8.40 5.85 8.43
C ARG A 165 -8.73 6.53 9.75
N LEU A 166 -9.89 7.19 9.82
CA LEU A 166 -10.43 7.87 10.99
C LEU A 166 -11.81 7.28 11.28
N PRO A 167 -11.88 6.06 11.84
CA PRO A 167 -13.17 5.42 12.07
C PRO A 167 -13.93 6.15 13.16
N ALA A 168 -15.21 6.44 12.92
CA ALA A 168 -16.07 7.20 13.82
C ALA A 168 -17.15 6.30 14.44
N SER A 169 -17.42 6.45 15.74
CA SER A 169 -18.41 5.62 16.47
C SER A 169 -19.82 5.70 15.90
N TYR A 170 -20.20 6.84 15.30
CA TYR A 170 -21.51 7.07 14.71
C TYR A 170 -21.63 6.58 13.25
N SER A 171 -20.53 6.19 12.60
CA SER A 171 -20.59 5.57 11.26
C SER A 171 -20.66 4.06 11.41
N PRO A 172 -21.80 3.41 11.08
CA PRO A 172 -21.88 1.96 11.10
C PRO A 172 -21.02 1.33 10.00
N CYS A 173 -20.68 2.09 8.97
CA CYS A 173 -20.02 1.62 7.76
C CYS A 173 -18.52 1.92 7.76
N ASN A 174 -17.82 2.07 8.90
CA ASN A 174 -16.37 2.32 8.88
C ASN A 174 -15.58 1.23 8.13
N PHE A 175 -16.04 -0.03 8.20
CA PHE A 175 -15.33 -1.19 7.65
C PHE A 175 -16.20 -1.96 6.66
N GLU A 176 -15.70 -2.14 5.43
CA GLU A 176 -16.39 -2.89 4.39
C GLU A 176 -15.42 -3.85 3.68
N ALA A 177 -15.94 -4.96 3.15
CA ALA A 177 -15.21 -5.85 2.27
C ALA A 177 -15.89 -5.95 0.91
N LEU A 178 -15.11 -5.81 -0.16
CA LEU A 178 -15.52 -6.09 -1.51
C LEU A 178 -15.30 -7.57 -1.82
N ILE A 179 -16.37 -8.29 -2.10
CA ILE A 179 -16.34 -9.73 -2.34
C ILE A 179 -17.04 -10.03 -3.68
N TYR A 180 -16.47 -10.93 -4.47
CA TYR A 180 -17.10 -11.40 -5.69
C TYR A 180 -18.10 -12.53 -5.37
N LYS A 181 -19.40 -12.24 -5.47
CA LYS A 181 -20.47 -13.21 -5.22
C LYS A 181 -21.56 -13.09 -6.29
N ALA A 182 -22.17 -14.21 -6.65
CA ALA A 182 -23.26 -14.26 -7.62
C ALA A 182 -22.95 -13.52 -8.95
N LYS A 183 -21.71 -13.67 -9.44
CA LYS A 183 -21.19 -13.08 -10.69
C LYS A 183 -21.04 -11.55 -10.68
N CYS A 184 -21.05 -10.89 -9.52
CA CYS A 184 -20.77 -9.45 -9.42
C CYS A 184 -19.96 -9.10 -8.16
N TRP A 185 -19.34 -7.92 -8.16
CA TRP A 185 -18.64 -7.36 -7.01
C TRP A 185 -19.62 -6.67 -6.06
N GLN A 186 -19.66 -7.12 -4.80
CA GLN A 186 -20.58 -6.63 -3.78
C GLN A 186 -19.81 -6.16 -2.54
N TRP A 187 -20.18 -4.98 -2.04
CA TRP A 187 -19.71 -4.50 -0.75
C TRP A 187 -20.50 -5.16 0.37
N HIS A 188 -19.78 -5.58 1.40
CA HIS A 188 -20.35 -6.14 2.62
C HIS A 188 -19.83 -5.36 3.81
N GLN A 189 -20.76 -4.85 4.61
CA GLN A 189 -20.44 -4.21 5.88
C GLN A 189 -19.84 -5.21 6.86
N LEU A 190 -18.79 -4.78 7.55
CA LEU A 190 -18.09 -5.51 8.59
C LEU A 190 -18.20 -4.75 9.92
N PRO A 191 -18.04 -5.45 11.06
CA PRO A 191 -18.08 -4.77 12.35
C PRO A 191 -16.95 -3.74 12.43
N PRO A 192 -17.23 -2.51 12.92
CA PRO A 192 -16.19 -1.50 13.10
C PRO A 192 -15.17 -1.94 14.17
N PRO A 193 -13.95 -1.39 14.16
CA PRO A 193 -12.98 -1.64 15.21
C PRO A 193 -13.55 -1.27 16.59
N PRO A 194 -13.48 -2.14 17.62
CA PRO A 194 -14.14 -1.91 18.91
C PRO A 194 -13.68 -0.64 19.63
N TYR A 195 -12.46 -0.15 19.33
CA TYR A 195 -11.91 1.02 19.98
C TYR A 195 -12.62 2.34 19.61
N VAL A 196 -13.47 2.37 18.58
CA VAL A 196 -14.25 3.58 18.28
C VAL A 196 -15.15 3.98 19.46
N ASN A 197 -15.45 3.03 20.34
CA ASN A 197 -16.24 3.24 21.56
C ASN A 197 -15.36 3.32 22.83
N ASP A 198 -14.03 3.33 22.69
CA ASP A 198 -13.11 3.42 23.82
C ASP A 198 -13.11 4.87 24.36
N PRO A 199 -13.25 5.12 25.67
CA PRO A 199 -13.20 6.47 26.24
C PRO A 199 -11.89 7.21 25.95
N ASP A 200 -10.78 6.46 25.77
CA ASP A 200 -9.46 7.02 25.45
C ASP A 200 -9.32 7.34 23.94
N HIS A 201 -10.37 7.14 23.14
CA HIS A 201 -10.38 7.40 21.70
C HIS A 201 -10.68 8.88 21.40
N ASP A 202 -9.63 9.67 21.22
CA ASP A 202 -9.72 11.07 20.77
C ASP A 202 -9.83 11.20 19.23
N PHE A 203 -10.65 10.37 18.57
CA PHE A 203 -10.75 10.35 17.09
C PHE A 203 -9.41 10.10 16.39
N GLY A 204 -8.50 9.38 17.06
CA GLY A 204 -7.14 9.14 16.56
C GLY A 204 -7.13 8.28 15.28
N ALA A 205 -6.38 8.75 14.27
CA ALA A 205 -6.20 8.03 13.02
C ALA A 205 -5.52 6.67 13.23
N ILE A 206 -5.85 5.71 12.38
CA ILE A 206 -5.05 4.49 12.24
C ILE A 206 -3.67 4.91 11.72
N GLN A 207 -2.68 4.76 12.59
CA GLN A 207 -1.30 5.12 12.32
C GLN A 207 -0.64 4.04 11.48
N SER A 208 -0.82 2.78 11.88
CA SER A 208 -0.09 1.63 11.34
C SER A 208 -0.98 0.42 11.17
N TYR A 209 -0.72 -0.39 10.15
CA TYR A 209 -1.49 -1.58 9.87
C TYR A 209 -0.68 -2.66 9.12
N ALA A 210 -1.01 -3.93 9.34
CA ALA A 210 -0.32 -5.08 8.76
C ALA A 210 -1.26 -6.30 8.62
N LEU A 211 -0.92 -7.22 7.72
CA LEU A 211 -1.72 -8.41 7.43
C LEU A 211 -1.03 -9.70 7.89
N LEU A 212 -1.28 -10.12 9.12
CA LEU A 212 -0.62 -11.25 9.77
C LEU A 212 -1.20 -12.62 9.38
N ASP A 213 -0.59 -13.68 9.94
CA ASP A 213 -1.08 -15.06 9.91
C ASP A 213 -1.38 -15.56 8.48
N GLY A 214 -0.45 -15.31 7.56
CA GLY A 214 -0.55 -15.75 6.17
C GLY A 214 -1.71 -15.13 5.39
N GLY A 215 -2.14 -13.91 5.75
CA GLY A 215 -3.21 -13.21 5.04
C GLY A 215 -4.56 -13.25 5.74
N THR A 216 -4.67 -13.85 6.92
CA THR A 216 -5.97 -14.13 7.55
C THR A 216 -6.34 -13.14 8.66
N THR A 217 -5.37 -12.36 9.14
CA THR A 217 -5.56 -11.48 10.30
C THR A 217 -5.11 -10.07 9.98
N VAL A 218 -6.04 -9.13 9.93
CA VAL A 218 -5.75 -7.70 9.74
C VAL A 218 -5.47 -7.07 11.10
N CYS A 219 -4.27 -6.55 11.34
CA CYS A 219 -3.96 -5.82 12.57
C CYS A 219 -3.78 -4.33 12.29
N ILE A 220 -4.35 -3.51 13.15
CA ILE A 220 -4.31 -2.05 13.10
C ILE A 220 -3.89 -1.50 14.46
N SER A 221 -3.10 -0.43 14.46
CA SER A 221 -2.79 0.31 15.68
C SER A 221 -3.24 1.76 15.57
N SER A 222 -3.79 2.25 16.68
CA SER A 222 -4.12 3.65 16.89
C SER A 222 -3.62 4.05 18.28
N ALA A 223 -2.81 5.10 18.37
CA ALA A 223 -2.39 5.66 19.65
C ALA A 223 -3.48 6.61 20.18
N PRO A 224 -3.78 6.61 21.49
CA PRO A 224 -3.14 5.83 22.56
C PRO A 224 -3.76 4.43 22.81
N VAL A 225 -4.79 4.03 22.04
CA VAL A 225 -5.64 2.87 22.38
C VAL A 225 -4.94 1.50 22.28
N GLY A 226 -3.99 1.38 21.35
CA GLY A 226 -3.17 0.18 21.13
C GLY A 226 -3.47 -0.53 19.81
N THR A 227 -3.28 -1.84 19.79
CA THR A 227 -3.38 -2.68 18.58
C THR A 227 -4.55 -3.66 18.67
N TYR A 228 -5.34 -3.72 17.60
CA TYR A 228 -6.47 -4.63 17.43
C TYR A 228 -6.28 -5.45 16.18
N CYS A 229 -6.71 -6.71 16.23
CA CYS A 229 -6.62 -7.64 15.12
C CYS A 229 -8.00 -8.19 14.78
N PHE A 230 -8.35 -8.11 13.49
CA PHE A 230 -9.55 -8.64 12.89
C PHE A 230 -9.25 -9.96 12.20
N ASP A 231 -9.95 -11.01 12.60
CA ASP A 231 -9.88 -12.31 11.94
C ASP A 231 -10.86 -12.33 10.76
N THR A 232 -10.33 -12.52 9.56
CA THR A 232 -11.13 -12.52 8.31
C THR A 232 -12.08 -13.70 8.19
N ALA A 233 -11.82 -14.81 8.90
CA ALA A 233 -12.64 -16.02 8.87
C ALA A 233 -13.80 -15.92 9.88
N THR A 234 -13.52 -15.54 11.13
CA THR A 234 -14.58 -15.36 12.15
C THR A 234 -15.30 -14.02 12.04
N ARG A 235 -14.65 -13.03 11.41
CA ARG A 235 -15.09 -11.62 11.33
C ARG A 235 -15.19 -10.94 12.67
N GLU A 236 -14.34 -11.33 13.60
CA GLU A 236 -14.31 -10.78 14.95
C GLU A 236 -13.04 -9.97 15.19
N TRP A 237 -13.19 -8.92 16.00
CA TRP A 237 -12.09 -8.11 16.47
C TRP A 237 -11.60 -8.59 17.83
N THR A 238 -10.28 -8.61 17.99
CA THR A 238 -9.61 -8.93 19.26
C THR A 238 -8.58 -7.87 19.59
N LYS A 239 -8.44 -7.48 20.86
CA LYS A 239 -7.40 -6.55 21.29
C LYS A 239 -6.09 -7.33 21.46
N ALA A 240 -5.08 -7.02 20.64
CA ALA A 240 -3.77 -7.66 20.71
C ALA A 240 -2.92 -7.09 21.85
N GLY A 241 -3.09 -5.80 22.18
CA GLY A 241 -2.49 -5.19 23.36
C GLY A 241 -2.55 -3.67 23.34
N ARG A 242 -2.04 -3.04 24.40
CA ARG A 242 -1.92 -1.56 24.51
C ARG A 242 -0.71 -0.98 23.77
N TRP A 243 0.12 -1.82 23.17
CA TRP A 243 1.26 -1.40 22.36
C TRP A 243 0.81 -0.99 20.96
N THR A 244 1.61 -0.14 20.30
CA THR A 244 1.43 0.27 18.90
C THR A 244 2.57 -0.26 18.04
N MET A 245 2.32 -0.44 16.74
CA MET A 245 3.39 -0.83 15.82
C MET A 245 4.30 0.38 15.54
N PRO A 246 5.64 0.22 15.56
CA PRO A 246 6.59 1.33 15.49
C PRO A 246 6.86 1.80 14.05
N PHE A 247 5.82 1.96 13.24
CA PHE A 247 5.89 2.45 11.85
C PHE A 247 4.60 3.19 11.47
N ASP A 248 4.57 3.86 10.33
CA ASP A 248 3.43 4.56 9.77
C ASP A 248 2.95 3.88 8.48
N GLY A 249 1.64 3.76 8.33
CA GLY A 249 1.01 3.12 7.17
C GLY A 249 1.12 1.60 7.20
N ARG A 250 1.36 1.00 6.03
CA ARG A 250 1.39 -0.44 5.83
C ARG A 250 2.78 -1.01 6.07
N ALA A 251 2.87 -2.16 6.74
CA ALA A 251 4.06 -3.00 6.71
C ALA A 251 3.91 -4.19 5.74
N GLU A 252 5.03 -4.58 5.13
CA GLU A 252 5.12 -5.73 4.23
C GLU A 252 5.96 -6.85 4.87
N LEU A 253 5.48 -8.09 4.75
CA LEU A 253 6.20 -9.28 5.17
C LEU A 253 7.20 -9.70 4.09
N VAL A 254 8.43 -10.01 4.50
CA VAL A 254 9.49 -10.50 3.60
C VAL A 254 9.97 -11.88 4.06
N PRO A 255 9.42 -12.96 3.46
CA PRO A 255 9.79 -14.33 3.81
C PRO A 255 11.28 -14.63 3.68
N GLU A 256 11.94 -14.04 2.67
CA GLU A 256 13.35 -14.25 2.32
C GLU A 256 14.32 -13.69 3.36
N LEU A 257 13.86 -12.72 4.15
CA LEU A 257 14.63 -12.08 5.23
C LEU A 257 14.10 -12.54 6.59
N ASP A 258 14.03 -13.85 6.79
CA ASP A 258 13.64 -14.50 8.04
C ASP A 258 12.21 -14.17 8.50
N ASN A 259 11.28 -13.97 7.56
CA ASN A 259 9.90 -13.56 7.83
C ASN A 259 9.78 -12.26 8.63
N LEU A 260 10.71 -11.32 8.42
CA LEU A 260 10.67 -10.01 9.03
C LEU A 260 9.67 -9.09 8.33
N TRP A 261 9.12 -8.18 9.13
CA TRP A 261 8.19 -7.16 8.68
C TRP A 261 8.92 -5.86 8.45
N PHE A 262 8.66 -5.22 7.32
CA PHE A 262 9.27 -3.96 6.95
C PHE A 262 8.20 -2.86 6.93
N GLY A 263 8.46 -1.78 7.67
CA GLY A 263 7.58 -0.62 7.75
C GLY A 263 8.38 0.68 7.64
N LEU A 264 7.69 1.76 7.24
CA LEU A 264 8.31 3.08 7.12
C LEU A 264 7.98 3.93 8.33
N THR A 265 8.92 4.78 8.72
CA THR A 265 8.62 5.99 9.49
C THR A 265 9.05 7.21 8.68
N VAL A 266 8.92 8.39 9.27
CA VAL A 266 9.54 9.62 8.74
C VAL A 266 11.03 9.36 8.47
N HIS A 267 11.45 9.48 7.21
CA HIS A 267 12.83 9.33 6.72
C HIS A 267 13.57 8.02 7.04
N ARG A 268 12.89 6.97 7.51
CA ARG A 268 13.53 5.68 7.86
C ARG A 268 12.72 4.47 7.42
N LEU A 269 13.45 3.38 7.15
CA LEU A 269 12.92 2.03 6.96
C LEU A 269 13.25 1.21 8.21
N ARG A 270 12.27 0.45 8.73
CA ARG A 270 12.40 -0.38 9.93
C ARG A 270 12.11 -1.82 9.60
N ALA A 271 12.92 -2.75 10.12
CA ALA A 271 12.63 -4.17 10.14
C ALA A 271 12.30 -4.63 11.56
N LEU A 272 11.21 -5.37 11.72
CA LEU A 272 10.72 -5.81 13.01
C LEU A 272 10.18 -7.25 12.95
N SER A 273 10.21 -7.91 14.10
CA SER A 273 9.41 -9.11 14.33
C SER A 273 8.02 -8.67 14.78
N LEU A 274 7.02 -8.99 13.97
CA LEU A 274 5.62 -8.66 14.22
C LEU A 274 4.79 -9.95 14.28
N GLY A 275 3.86 -9.99 15.23
CA GLY A 275 2.91 -11.06 15.43
C GLY A 275 1.75 -10.56 16.29
N ARG A 276 1.07 -11.46 17.01
CA ARG A 276 0.00 -11.07 17.96
C ARG A 276 0.53 -10.52 19.30
N LYS A 277 1.85 -10.54 19.50
CA LYS A 277 2.54 -9.98 20.68
C LYS A 277 3.18 -8.64 20.33
N ALA A 278 3.65 -7.92 21.36
CA ALA A 278 4.33 -6.66 21.19
C ALA A 278 5.49 -6.77 20.17
N PRO A 279 5.60 -5.84 19.22
CA PRO A 279 6.59 -5.88 18.16
C PRO A 279 7.99 -5.67 18.74
N ARG A 280 8.98 -6.34 18.14
CA ARG A 280 10.39 -6.12 18.45
C ARG A 280 11.08 -5.50 17.24
N LEU A 281 11.52 -4.25 17.38
CA LEU A 281 12.37 -3.60 16.39
C LEU A 281 13.74 -4.30 16.36
N LEU A 282 14.20 -4.66 15.17
CA LEU A 282 15.48 -5.35 14.97
C LEU A 282 16.48 -4.48 14.24
N HIS A 283 16.03 -3.80 13.18
CA HIS A 283 16.89 -2.95 12.37
C HIS A 283 16.17 -1.66 11.98
N GLU A 284 16.96 -0.61 11.79
CA GLU A 284 16.50 0.69 11.33
C GLU A 284 17.57 1.30 10.41
N TRP A 285 17.13 1.81 9.26
CA TRP A 285 18.01 2.45 8.30
C TRP A 285 17.45 3.80 7.87
N GLN A 286 18.33 4.78 7.74
CA GLN A 286 18.00 6.05 7.08
C GLN A 286 18.06 5.85 5.56
N ASP A 287 16.91 5.84 4.92
CA ASP A 287 16.79 5.62 3.48
C ASP A 287 16.92 6.94 2.70
N LEU A 288 16.47 8.06 3.24
CA LEU A 288 16.61 9.39 2.63
C LEU A 288 17.04 10.44 3.64
N ASP A 289 17.88 11.36 3.19
CA ASP A 289 18.23 12.58 3.92
C ASP A 289 17.74 13.78 3.08
N PRO A 290 16.52 14.29 3.33
CA PRO A 290 15.95 15.36 2.51
C PRO A 290 16.62 16.70 2.83
N PRO A 291 16.67 17.65 1.87
CA PRO A 291 17.16 19.00 2.13
C PRO A 291 16.33 19.72 3.21
N ASP A 292 16.95 20.73 3.83
CA ASP A 292 16.27 21.57 4.82
C ASP A 292 14.98 22.21 4.25
N GLY A 293 13.94 22.23 5.07
CA GLY A 293 12.62 22.79 4.72
C GLY A 293 11.66 21.83 4.01
N TRP A 294 12.08 20.59 3.74
CA TRP A 294 11.21 19.55 3.19
C TRP A 294 10.43 18.84 4.30
N VAL A 295 9.10 18.92 4.26
CA VAL A 295 8.25 18.24 5.26
C VAL A 295 7.64 17.01 4.63
N GLN A 296 8.01 15.82 5.12
CA GLN A 296 7.40 14.58 4.64
C GLN A 296 5.96 14.47 5.15
N THR A 297 5.01 14.36 4.23
CA THR A 297 3.59 14.20 4.54
C THR A 297 3.10 12.76 4.46
N LYS A 298 3.68 11.96 3.56
CA LYS A 298 3.31 10.54 3.39
C LYS A 298 4.49 9.70 2.94
N GLY A 299 4.51 8.44 3.38
CA GLY A 299 5.37 7.40 2.86
C GLY A 299 4.54 6.18 2.45
N SER A 300 4.99 5.46 1.42
CA SER A 300 4.47 4.14 1.06
C SER A 300 5.60 3.21 0.67
N LEU A 301 5.47 1.95 1.08
CA LEU A 301 6.41 0.87 0.80
C LEU A 301 5.71 -0.14 -0.10
N VAL A 302 6.38 -0.56 -1.17
CA VAL A 302 5.92 -1.67 -2.02
C VAL A 302 7.02 -2.72 -2.06
N TYR A 303 6.68 -3.94 -1.63
CA TYR A 303 7.58 -5.08 -1.74
C TYR A 303 7.60 -5.63 -3.16
N LEU A 304 8.80 -5.83 -3.71
CA LEU A 304 9.02 -6.28 -5.09
C LEU A 304 9.44 -7.75 -5.20
N GLY A 305 9.66 -8.43 -4.08
CA GLY A 305 10.26 -9.77 -4.06
C GLY A 305 11.79 -9.72 -3.90
N ASP A 306 12.36 -10.81 -3.37
CA ASP A 306 13.81 -10.99 -3.22
C ASP A 306 14.50 -9.87 -2.41
N GLY A 307 13.87 -9.43 -1.32
CA GLY A 307 14.41 -8.36 -0.46
C GLY A 307 14.44 -6.97 -1.11
N ARG A 308 13.84 -6.80 -2.30
CA ARG A 308 13.78 -5.51 -3.00
C ARG A 308 12.48 -4.77 -2.71
N PHE A 309 12.60 -3.46 -2.57
CA PHE A 309 11.52 -2.56 -2.21
C PHE A 309 11.52 -1.31 -3.08
N CYS A 310 10.33 -0.80 -3.37
CA CYS A 310 10.12 0.55 -3.83
C CYS A 310 9.62 1.40 -2.66
N ILE A 311 10.40 2.42 -2.29
CA ILE A 311 10.03 3.39 -1.27
C ILE A 311 9.58 4.67 -1.98
N THR A 312 8.37 5.11 -1.68
CA THR A 312 7.83 6.38 -2.16
C THR A 312 7.62 7.32 -0.99
N ARG A 313 8.12 8.54 -1.12
CA ARG A 313 8.06 9.60 -0.11
C ARG A 313 7.47 10.84 -0.72
N ILE A 314 6.54 11.46 -0.01
CA ILE A 314 5.84 12.66 -0.45
C ILE A 314 6.21 13.78 0.49
N PHE A 315 6.68 14.88 -0.07
CA PHE A 315 7.15 16.06 0.62
C PHE A 315 6.35 17.28 0.17
N ASP A 316 6.07 18.18 1.11
CA ASP A 316 5.59 19.52 0.81
C ASP A 316 6.75 20.50 0.96
N ILE A 317 6.93 21.33 -0.07
CA ILE A 317 7.98 22.34 -0.20
C ILE A 317 7.32 23.64 -0.62
N GLN A 318 7.12 24.57 0.32
CA GLN A 318 6.56 25.91 0.02
C GLN A 318 5.32 25.84 -0.92
N ASP A 319 4.33 25.03 -0.54
CA ASP A 319 3.09 24.74 -1.29
C ASP A 319 3.24 23.92 -2.59
N THR A 320 4.44 23.46 -2.91
CA THR A 320 4.67 22.49 -4.00
C THR A 320 4.83 21.10 -3.42
N ARG A 321 4.03 20.16 -3.93
CA ARG A 321 4.14 18.75 -3.58
C ARG A 321 5.17 18.06 -4.47
N VAL A 322 6.09 17.34 -3.85
CA VAL A 322 7.16 16.60 -4.51
C VAL A 322 7.14 15.15 -4.04
N VAL A 323 7.33 14.23 -4.98
CA VAL A 323 7.43 12.80 -4.71
C VAL A 323 8.82 12.29 -5.07
N VAL A 324 9.45 11.62 -4.12
CA VAL A 324 10.70 10.89 -4.31
C VAL A 324 10.39 9.40 -4.33
N VAL A 325 10.82 8.73 -5.40
CA VAL A 325 10.69 7.28 -5.55
C VAL A 325 12.10 6.68 -5.61
N GLY A 326 12.38 5.71 -4.74
CA GLY A 326 13.69 5.07 -4.64
C GLY A 326 13.60 3.55 -4.60
N GLY A 327 14.54 2.88 -5.25
CA GLY A 327 14.77 1.45 -5.14
C GLY A 327 15.71 1.13 -3.97
N VAL A 328 15.31 0.19 -3.13
CA VAL A 328 16.12 -0.31 -2.01
C VAL A 328 16.18 -1.82 -2.06
N GLU A 329 17.36 -2.39 -1.84
CA GLU A 329 17.57 -3.83 -1.70
C GLU A 329 18.12 -4.11 -0.31
N VAL A 330 17.47 -5.01 0.43
CA VAL A 330 17.92 -5.48 1.73
C VAL A 330 18.36 -6.92 1.60
N MET A 331 19.57 -7.20 2.08
CA MET A 331 20.18 -8.53 1.97
C MET A 331 20.98 -8.86 3.23
N HIS A 332 21.25 -10.14 3.46
CA HIS A 332 22.12 -10.56 4.55
C HIS A 332 23.57 -10.12 4.30
N GLY A 333 24.14 -9.36 5.23
CA GLY A 333 25.55 -8.99 5.29
C GLY A 333 26.41 -9.99 6.08
N GLY A 334 25.77 -10.82 6.90
CA GLY A 334 26.39 -11.83 7.77
C GLY A 334 25.32 -12.61 8.55
N PRO A 335 25.71 -13.51 9.46
CA PRO A 335 24.75 -14.21 10.32
C PRO A 335 24.02 -13.19 11.20
N CYS A 336 22.71 -13.04 10.98
CA CYS A 336 21.82 -12.09 11.64
C CYS A 336 22.06 -10.59 11.35
N GLU A 337 22.85 -10.25 10.34
CA GLU A 337 23.05 -8.86 9.92
C GLU A 337 22.37 -8.60 8.59
N LEU A 338 21.46 -7.64 8.56
CA LEU A 338 20.83 -7.14 7.35
C LEU A 338 21.50 -5.82 6.92
N ARG A 339 21.90 -5.75 5.65
CA ARG A 339 22.43 -4.54 5.03
C ARG A 339 21.42 -3.98 4.04
N MET A 340 21.24 -2.66 4.07
CA MET A 340 20.41 -1.93 3.12
C MET A 340 21.29 -1.31 2.04
N ILE A 341 20.97 -1.58 0.78
CA ILE A 341 21.63 -1.01 -0.39
C ILE A 341 20.64 -0.09 -1.09
N LYS A 342 21.06 1.16 -1.28
CA LYS A 342 20.29 2.16 -2.02
C LYS A 342 20.63 2.04 -3.49
N HIS A 343 19.62 1.98 -4.35
CA HIS A 343 19.79 1.98 -5.80
C HIS A 343 19.44 3.36 -6.37
N LYS A 344 18.79 3.39 -7.54
CA LYS A 344 18.41 4.63 -8.21
C LYS A 344 17.22 5.25 -7.50
N SER A 345 17.18 6.57 -7.53
CA SER A 345 16.06 7.35 -7.04
C SER A 345 15.77 8.48 -8.01
N PHE A 346 14.49 8.79 -8.18
CA PHE A 346 14.07 9.92 -8.99
C PHE A 346 13.00 10.74 -8.28
N ILE A 347 12.86 11.97 -8.74
CA ILE A 347 11.91 12.95 -8.22
C ILE A 347 10.85 13.31 -9.27
N SER A 348 9.60 13.49 -8.86
CA SER A 348 8.48 13.91 -9.70
C SER A 348 7.45 14.72 -8.89
N ASP A 349 6.85 15.71 -9.51
CA ASP A 349 5.74 16.53 -8.99
C ASP A 349 4.37 16.06 -9.50
N GLU A 350 4.32 15.25 -10.57
CA GLU A 350 3.07 14.72 -11.12
C GLU A 350 2.56 13.47 -10.38
N ILE A 351 3.42 12.76 -9.65
CA ILE A 351 3.05 11.46 -9.04
C ILE A 351 2.12 11.68 -7.85
N GLN A 352 0.98 10.99 -7.86
CA GLN A 352 0.04 10.95 -6.75
C GLN A 352 0.33 9.78 -5.81
N CYS A 353 0.60 8.59 -6.36
CA CYS A 353 0.98 7.38 -5.61
C CYS A 353 1.64 6.34 -6.52
N VAL A 354 2.34 5.38 -5.89
CA VAL A 354 2.97 4.21 -6.52
C VAL A 354 2.43 2.95 -5.84
N LEU A 355 1.97 1.99 -6.66
CA LEU A 355 1.26 0.77 -6.24
C LEU A 355 1.91 -0.48 -6.84
#